data_AF-A0A3B9L2F3-F1
#
_entry.id   AF-A0A3B9L2F3-F1
#
_cell.length_a   1.000
_cell.length_b   1.000
_cell.length_c   1.000
_cell.angle_alpha   90.00
_cell.angle_beta   90.00
_cell.angle_gamma   90.00
#
_symmetry.space_group_name_H-M   'P 1'
#
loop_
_entity.id
_entity.type
_entity.pdbx_description
1 polymer ?
#
loop_
_entity_poly.entity_id
_entity_poly.type
_entity_poly.pdbx_seq_one_letter_code
_entity_poly.pdbx_strand_id
1 'polypeptide(L)'
;RIADIDTPEIGQPRCDYEYQLGMRATHRLVELLNGGPFELRTIGSRDEDQYGRKLRVVTRGGRSLGDQLVSEGLARTWTGRREPWC
;
A
#
# COMPACT_ATOMS: atom_id res chain seq x y z
N ARG A 1 7.78 -3.00 1.83
CA ARG A 1 6.80 -1.91 1.59
C ARG A 1 6.14 -2.14 0.24
N ILE A 2 4.82 -1.98 0.17
CA ILE A 2 4.11 -1.97 -1.11
C ILE A 2 4.46 -0.65 -1.81
N ALA A 3 5.08 -0.73 -2.98
CA ALA A 3 5.88 0.35 -3.52
C ALA A 3 5.14 1.25 -4.52
N ASP A 4 4.03 0.76 -5.07
CA ASP A 4 3.16 1.43 -6.03
C ASP A 4 2.05 2.27 -5.38
N ILE A 5 1.93 2.22 -4.04
CA ILE A 5 0.91 2.96 -3.29
C ILE A 5 1.45 3.67 -2.03
N ASP A 6 0.69 4.65 -1.55
CA ASP A 6 0.76 5.18 -0.19
C ASP A 6 -0.55 4.89 0.54
N THR A 7 -0.45 4.40 1.77
CA THR A 7 -1.61 4.17 2.66
C THR A 7 -1.60 5.18 3.82
N PRO A 8 -2.76 5.49 4.41
CA PRO A 8 -2.85 6.22 5.67
C PRO A 8 -2.03 5.54 6.77
N GLU A 9 -1.38 6.31 7.64
CA GLU A 9 -0.58 5.75 8.73
C GLU A 9 -1.45 5.35 9.93
N ILE A 10 -1.20 4.17 10.51
CA ILE A 10 -1.90 3.70 11.71
C ILE A 10 -1.06 3.85 12.99
N GLY A 11 0.27 3.93 12.86
CA GLY A 11 1.16 4.03 14.01
C GLY A 11 1.27 5.45 14.57
N GLN A 12 1.20 6.45 13.68
CA GLN A 12 1.26 7.87 14.02
C GLN A 12 0.32 8.67 13.11
N PRO A 13 -1.01 8.42 13.14
CA PRO A 13 -1.98 9.18 12.36
C PRO A 13 -2.00 10.64 12.79
N ARG A 14 -2.23 11.55 11.84
CA ARG A 14 -2.37 12.99 12.09
C ARG A 14 -3.79 13.41 12.48
N CYS A 15 -4.79 12.59 12.16
CA CYS A 15 -6.19 12.79 12.54
C CYS A 15 -6.95 11.45 12.57
N ASP A 16 -8.13 11.45 13.20
CA ASP A 16 -8.98 10.26 13.34
C ASP A 16 -9.41 9.67 11.99
N TYR A 17 -9.64 10.54 11.00
CA TYR A 17 -9.96 10.12 9.64
C TYR A 17 -8.83 9.30 9.01
N GLU A 18 -7.57 9.74 9.16
CA GLU A 18 -6.39 9.01 8.67
C GLU A 18 -6.31 7.63 9.35
N TYR A 19 -6.47 7.59 10.68
CA TYR A 19 -6.41 6.34 11.43
C TYR A 19 -7.49 5.35 10.98
N GLN A 20 -8.75 5.80 10.88
CA GLN A 20 -9.87 4.96 10.47
C GLN A 20 -9.69 4.44 9.04
N LEU A 21 -9.23 5.29 8.12
CA LEU A 21 -8.95 4.88 6.75
C LEU A 21 -7.78 3.90 6.68
N GLY A 22 -6.74 4.09 7.49
CA GLY A 22 -5.58 3.19 7.60
C GLY A 22 -5.95 1.82 8.15
N MET A 23 -6.85 1.75 9.15
CA MET A 23 -7.37 0.48 9.65
C MET A 23 -8.18 -0.26 8.58
N ARG A 24 -9.04 0.45 7.83
CA ARG A 24 -9.78 -0.13 6.70
C ARG A 24 -8.83 -0.65 5.61
N ALA A 25 -7.82 0.12 5.24
CA ALA A 25 -6.80 -0.29 4.28
C ALA A 25 -6.04 -1.54 4.74
N THR A 26 -5.70 -1.61 6.03
CA THR A 26 -5.02 -2.75 6.65
C THR A 26 -5.87 -4.02 6.57
N HIS A 27 -7.12 -3.96 7.04
CA HIS A 27 -8.03 -5.11 6.98
C HIS A 27 -8.23 -5.59 5.55
N ARG A 28 -8.45 -4.65 4.63
CA ARG A 28 -8.65 -4.97 3.23
C ARG A 28 -7.43 -5.63 2.59
N LEU A 29 -6.23 -5.12 2.87
CA LEU A 29 -5.01 -5.74 2.38
C LEU A 29 -4.87 -7.18 2.90
N VAL A 30 -5.18 -7.43 4.17
CA VAL A 30 -5.16 -8.79 4.76
C VAL A 30 -6.14 -9.72 4.03
N GLU A 31 -7.38 -9.28 3.77
CA GLU A 31 -8.34 -10.06 2.98
C GLU A 31 -7.81 -10.37 1.58
N LEU A 32 -7.24 -9.37 0.89
CA LEU A 32 -6.70 -9.55 -0.44
C LEU A 32 -5.56 -10.56 -0.43
N LEU A 33 -4.62 -10.47 0.50
CA LEU A 33 -3.50 -11.41 0.63
C LEU A 33 -3.98 -12.83 0.95
N ASN A 34 -4.98 -12.99 1.82
CA ASN A 34 -5.55 -14.28 2.20
C ASN A 34 -6.44 -14.91 1.11
N GLY A 35 -6.89 -14.13 0.12
CA GLY A 35 -7.73 -14.60 -0.99
C GLY A 35 -7.06 -15.56 -1.98
N GLY A 36 -5.81 -15.97 -1.75
CA GLY A 36 -5.07 -16.93 -2.57
C GLY A 36 -3.62 -16.51 -2.85
N PRO A 37 -2.90 -17.26 -3.71
CA PRO A 37 -1.53 -16.93 -4.06
C PRO A 37 -1.38 -15.52 -4.64
N PHE A 38 -0.23 -14.91 -4.36
CA PHE A 38 0.18 -13.62 -4.89
C PHE A 38 1.68 -13.65 -5.19
N GLU A 39 2.12 -12.71 -6.02
CA GLU A 39 3.52 -12.53 -6.39
C GLU A 39 4.03 -11.21 -5.84
N LEU A 40 5.33 -11.16 -5.54
CA LEU A 40 6.05 -9.94 -5.21
C LEU A 40 6.97 -9.57 -6.35
N ARG A 41 6.69 -8.46 -7.03
CA ARG A 41 7.50 -7.96 -8.14
C ARG A 41 8.35 -6.78 -7.68
N THR A 42 9.57 -6.67 -8.18
CA THR A 42 10.40 -5.48 -8.00
C THR A 42 9.80 -4.31 -8.78
N ILE A 43 10.14 -3.08 -8.40
CA ILE A 43 9.73 -1.86 -9.11
C ILE A 43 10.93 -0.98 -9.40
N GLY A 44 11.02 -0.49 -10.64
CA GLY A 44 12.14 0.33 -11.09
C GLY A 44 13.50 -0.34 -10.86
N SER A 45 14.53 0.49 -10.64
CA SER A 45 15.90 0.03 -10.37
C SER A 45 16.26 -0.05 -8.88
N ARG A 46 15.39 0.43 -7.99
CA ARG A 46 15.67 0.55 -6.55
C ARG A 46 15.00 -0.58 -5.78
N ASP A 47 15.80 -1.46 -5.17
CA ASP A 47 15.28 -2.63 -4.45
C ASP A 47 14.83 -2.32 -3.01
N GLU A 48 15.41 -1.28 -2.38
CA GLU A 48 15.16 -0.90 -0.99
C GLU A 48 14.97 0.60 -0.83
N ASP A 49 14.14 1.00 0.14
CA ASP A 49 14.08 2.40 0.56
C ASP A 49 15.22 2.80 1.51
N GLN A 50 15.23 4.06 1.97
CA GLN A 50 16.28 4.60 2.83
C GLN A 50 16.36 3.94 4.21
N TYR A 51 15.34 3.15 4.59
CA TYR A 51 15.28 2.41 5.84
C TYR A 51 15.58 0.92 5.64
N GLY A 52 16.09 0.52 4.46
CA GLY A 52 16.40 -0.87 4.12
C GLY A 52 15.18 -1.74 3.84
N ARG A 53 13.97 -1.16 3.69
CA ARG A 53 12.77 -1.96 3.44
C ARG A 53 12.68 -2.29 1.95
N LYS A 54 12.54 -3.58 1.63
CA LYS A 54 12.31 -4.04 0.25
C LYS A 54 11.08 -3.36 -0.37
N LEU A 55 11.25 -2.86 -1.59
CA LEU A 55 10.20 -2.23 -2.41
C LEU A 55 9.59 -3.28 -3.33
N ARG A 56 8.31 -3.62 -3.11
CA ARG A 56 7.62 -4.65 -3.88
C ARG A 56 6.26 -4.16 -4.35
N VAL A 57 5.85 -4.59 -5.54
CA VAL A 57 4.46 -4.54 -5.99
C VAL A 57 3.85 -5.90 -5.73
N VAL A 58 2.70 -5.93 -5.05
CA VAL A 58 1.99 -7.17 -4.74
C VAL A 58 0.98 -7.40 -5.85
N THR A 59 1.10 -8.52 -6.57
CA THR A 59 0.22 -8.81 -7.72
C THR A 59 -0.48 -10.16 -7.63
N ARG A 60 -1.70 -10.25 -8.16
CA ARG A 60 -2.41 -11.52 -8.40
C ARG A 60 -2.95 -11.52 -9.83
N GLY A 61 -2.61 -12.55 -10.61
CA GLY A 61 -3.03 -12.65 -12.02
C GLY A 61 -2.59 -11.45 -12.86
N GLY A 62 -1.40 -10.90 -12.59
CA GLY A 62 -0.86 -9.72 -13.27
C GLY A 62 -1.47 -8.37 -12.86
N ARG A 63 -2.40 -8.34 -11.89
CA ARG A 63 -3.02 -7.10 -11.39
C ARG A 63 -2.46 -6.74 -10.03
N SER A 64 -2.18 -5.45 -9.80
CA SER A 64 -1.73 -4.97 -8.48
C SER A 64 -2.87 -5.03 -7.47
N LEU A 65 -2.59 -5.61 -6.30
CA LEU A 65 -3.46 -5.51 -5.13
C LEU A 65 -3.41 -4.09 -4.52
N GLY A 66 -2.32 -3.36 -4.76
CA GLY A 66 -2.22 -1.94 -4.39
C GLY A 66 -3.18 -1.08 -5.19
N ASP A 67 -3.23 -1.25 -6.51
CA ASP A 67 -4.19 -0.54 -7.39
C ASP A 67 -5.64 -0.82 -6.99
N GLN A 68 -5.92 -2.04 -6.49
CA GLN A 68 -7.24 -2.36 -5.95
C GLN A 68 -7.55 -1.56 -4.68
N LEU A 69 -6.59 -1.35 -3.77
CA LEU A 69 -6.80 -0.47 -2.62
C LEU A 69 -7.02 0.99 -3.07
N VAL A 70 -6.36 1.43 -4.13
CA VAL A 70 -6.56 2.78 -4.70
C VAL A 70 -7.97 2.92 -5.27
N SER A 71 -8.44 1.96 -6.06
CA SER A 71 -9.79 2.01 -6.64
C SER A 71 -10.91 1.93 -5.58
N GLU A 72 -10.64 1.27 -4.45
CA GLU A 72 -11.52 1.21 -3.29
C GLU A 72 -11.41 2.45 -2.36
N GLY A 73 -10.55 3.42 -2.69
CA GLY A 73 -10.36 4.67 -1.93
C GLY A 73 -9.62 4.50 -0.60
N LEU A 74 -8.87 3.41 -0.44
CA LEU A 74 -8.13 3.05 0.78
C LEU A 74 -6.63 3.38 0.69
N ALA A 75 -6.15 3.72 -0.49
CA ALA A 75 -4.77 4.10 -0.77
C ALA A 75 -4.72 5.17 -1.87
N ARG A 76 -3.55 5.78 -2.07
CA ARG A 76 -3.23 6.61 -3.24
C ARG A 76 -2.12 5.97 -4.04
N THR A 77 -2.11 6.16 -5.36
CA THR A 77 -0.97 5.77 -6.19
C THR A 77 0.28 6.52 -5.72
N TRP A 78 1.40 5.82 -5.59
CA TRP A 78 2.66 6.44 -5.21
C TRP A 78 3.18 7.36 -6.32
N THR A 79 3.28 8.66 -6.03
CA THR A 79 3.76 9.68 -6.97
C THR A 79 5.18 10.17 -6.67
N GLY A 80 5.90 9.49 -5.78
CA GLY A 80 7.25 9.88 -5.35
C GLY A 80 7.28 10.72 -4.07
N ARG A 81 6.12 11.13 -3.54
CA ARG A 81 6.00 11.84 -2.26
C ARG A 81 4.73 11.42 -1.52
N ARG A 82 4.73 11.60 -0.20
CA ARG A 82 3.52 11.43 0.61
C ARG A 82 2.64 12.67 0.49
N GLU A 83 1.34 12.46 0.48
CA GLU A 83 0.33 13.51 0.53
C GLU A 83 -0.49 13.35 1.81
N PRO A 84 -0.97 14.45 2.42
CA PRO A 84 -1.65 14.36 3.70
C PRO A 84 -3.06 13.78 3.54
N TRP A 85 -3.51 13.05 4.56
CA TRP A 85 -4.84 12.43 4.63
C TRP A 85 -5.86 13.27 5.41
N CYS A 86 -5.35 14.26 6.12
CA CYS A 86 -6.04 15.41 6.67
C CYS A 86 -5.67 16.62 5.77
#